data_AF-A0A345ZU64-F1
#
_entry.id   AF-A0A345ZU64-F1
#
_cell.length_a   1.000
_cell.length_b   1.000
_cell.length_c   1.000
_cell.angle_alpha   90.00
_cell.angle_beta   90.00
_cell.angle_gamma   90.00
#
_symmetry.space_group_name_H-M   'P 1'
#
loop_
_entity.id
_entity.type
_entity.pdbx_description
1 polymer ?
#
loop_
_entity_poly.entity_id
_entity_poly.type
_entity_poly.pdbx_seq_one_letter_code
_entity_poly.pdbx_strand_id
1 'polypeptide(L)'
;MELVLMSESIVYRPTLSPPRPEKIEIPIHFHPGDNEATRQARLAWAREAAEERRKLFETRSQLFTGVGLWKVCEHKVCRRNRACRGDTNECMMKRWRRYISDEDRIYLAKVCHFAAHEGMTMAQAIAAADADLKEREEIAARSRRQP
;
A
#
# COMPACT_ATOMS: atom_id res chain seq x y z
N MET A 1 -28.18 -15.70 32.10
CA MET A 1 -26.82 -15.13 31.96
C MET A 1 -26.56 -15.02 30.47
N GLU A 2 -26.81 -13.86 29.88
CA GLU A 2 -26.72 -13.63 28.43
C GLU A 2 -25.25 -13.49 28.02
N LEU A 3 -24.85 -14.31 27.04
CA LEU A 3 -23.57 -14.22 26.35
C LEU A 3 -23.68 -13.16 25.25
N VAL A 4 -23.14 -11.98 25.50
CA VAL A 4 -22.99 -10.95 24.46
C VAL A 4 -21.69 -11.24 23.69
N LEU A 5 -21.82 -11.86 22.52
CA LEU A 5 -20.76 -11.94 21.51
C LEU A 5 -20.63 -10.58 20.82
N MET A 6 -19.77 -9.69 21.33
CA MET A 6 -19.35 -8.51 20.57
C MET A 6 -18.16 -8.87 19.69
N SER A 7 -18.45 -9.33 18.47
CA SER A 7 -17.46 -9.36 17.39
C SER A 7 -17.22 -7.93 16.91
N GLU A 8 -16.27 -7.24 17.53
CA GLU A 8 -15.76 -5.97 16.97
C GLU A 8 -14.90 -6.30 15.76
N SER A 9 -15.57 -6.40 14.62
CA SER A 9 -14.93 -6.18 13.32
C SER A 9 -14.26 -4.81 13.41
N ILE A 10 -12.95 -4.76 13.14
CA ILE A 10 -12.17 -3.52 13.11
C ILE A 10 -12.77 -2.64 12.03
N VAL A 11 -13.69 -1.76 12.43
CA VAL A 11 -14.10 -0.63 11.62
C VAL A 11 -12.88 0.27 11.58
N TYR A 12 -12.14 0.24 10.48
CA TYR A 12 -11.16 1.26 10.15
C TYR A 12 -11.90 2.61 10.15
N ARG A 13 -11.93 3.30 11.30
CA ARG A 13 -12.36 4.69 11.36
C ARG A 13 -11.28 5.47 10.61
N PRO A 14 -11.60 6.08 9.46
CA PRO A 14 -10.62 6.88 8.76
C PRO A 14 -10.35 8.09 9.65
N THR A 15 -9.25 8.07 10.38
CA THR A 15 -8.69 9.29 10.94
C THR A 15 -8.52 10.25 9.77
N LEU A 16 -9.10 11.46 9.87
CA LEU A 16 -9.08 12.49 8.83
C LEU A 16 -7.67 12.86 8.34
N SER A 17 -6.64 12.39 9.05
CA SER A 17 -5.27 12.36 8.58
C SER A 17 -4.75 10.93 8.55
N PRO A 18 -4.11 10.50 7.46
CA PRO A 18 -3.38 9.24 7.43
C PRO A 18 -2.30 9.23 8.53
N PRO A 19 -2.03 8.07 9.15
CA PRO A 19 -0.99 7.97 10.17
C PRO A 19 0.33 8.41 9.53
N ARG A 20 1.07 9.25 10.25
CA ARG A 20 2.46 9.54 9.88
C ARG A 20 3.24 8.22 9.96
N PRO A 21 4.27 8.01 9.12
CA PRO A 21 5.05 6.77 9.13
C PRO A 21 5.57 6.45 10.54
N GLU A 22 5.99 7.46 11.31
CA GLU A 22 6.40 7.34 12.71
C GLU A 22 5.36 6.74 13.68
N LYS A 23 4.08 6.65 13.29
CA LYS A 23 2.96 6.21 14.14
C LYS A 23 2.27 4.92 13.65
N ILE A 24 2.87 4.18 12.72
CA ILE A 24 2.30 2.90 12.28
C ILE A 24 2.59 1.84 13.34
N GLU A 25 1.58 1.49 14.12
CA GLU A 25 1.61 0.42 15.11
C GLU A 25 0.68 -0.72 14.68
N ILE A 26 1.10 -1.97 14.94
CA ILE A 26 0.25 -3.14 14.72
C ILE A 26 -0.48 -3.42 16.04
N PRO A 27 -1.82 -3.36 16.08
CA PRO A 27 -2.55 -3.73 17.28
C PRO A 27 -2.32 -5.22 17.56
N ILE A 28 -1.92 -5.52 18.80
CA ILE A 28 -1.71 -6.89 19.27
C ILE A 28 -2.78 -7.18 20.31
N HIS A 29 -3.51 -8.28 20.11
CA HIS A 29 -4.41 -8.83 21.12
C HIS A 29 -3.73 -10.03 21.78
N PHE A 30 -3.74 -10.07 23.11
CA PHE A 30 -3.28 -11.21 23.90
C PHE A 30 -4.48 -12.00 24.40
N HIS A 31 -4.40 -13.32 24.38
CA HIS A 31 -5.45 -14.19 24.91
C HIS A 31 -5.13 -14.60 26.34
N PRO A 32 -6.16 -14.79 27.20
CA PRO A 32 -5.99 -15.44 28.49
C PRO A 32 -5.40 -16.84 28.28
N GLY A 33 -4.19 -17.08 28.80
CA GLY A 33 -3.46 -18.35 28.62
C GLY A 33 -2.23 -18.26 27.72
N ASP A 34 -1.98 -17.12 27.05
CA ASP A 34 -0.71 -16.90 26.34
C ASP A 34 0.46 -16.96 27.34
N ASN A 35 1.39 -17.89 27.10
CA ASN A 35 2.63 -17.93 27.88
C ASN A 35 3.58 -16.80 27.47
N GLU A 36 4.58 -16.53 28.30
CA GLU A 36 5.49 -15.39 28.06
C GLU A 36 6.24 -15.49 26.73
N ALA A 37 6.62 -16.70 26.29
CA ALA A 37 7.26 -16.91 24.99
C ALA A 37 6.32 -16.52 23.82
N THR A 38 5.04 -16.88 23.89
CA THR A 38 4.02 -16.49 22.91
C THR A 38 3.82 -14.98 22.90
N ARG A 39 3.82 -14.32 24.07
CA ARG A 39 3.68 -12.87 24.16
C ARG A 39 4.87 -12.14 23.53
N GLN A 40 6.09 -12.60 23.83
CA GLN A 40 7.32 -12.05 23.25
C GLN A 40 7.37 -12.27 21.72
N ALA A 41 6.98 -13.44 21.23
CA ALA A 41 6.92 -13.71 19.80
C ALA A 41 5.92 -12.78 19.07
N ARG A 42 4.73 -12.55 19.65
CA ARG A 42 3.74 -11.61 19.09
C ARG A 42 4.27 -10.17 19.08
N LEU A 43 4.95 -9.74 20.13
CA LEU A 43 5.57 -8.42 20.21
C LEU A 43 6.68 -8.24 19.16
N ALA A 44 7.53 -9.26 18.97
CA ALA A 44 8.58 -9.25 17.96
C ALA A 44 7.98 -9.14 16.55
N TRP A 45 7.01 -10.00 16.22
CA TRP A 45 6.29 -9.96 14.95
C TRP A 45 5.64 -8.60 14.70
N ALA A 46 4.98 -8.01 15.70
CA ALA A 46 4.33 -6.72 15.54
C ALA A 46 5.31 -5.57 15.27
N ARG A 47 6.51 -5.62 15.87
CA ARG A 47 7.58 -4.65 15.59
C ARG A 47 8.09 -4.78 14.17
N GLU A 48 8.35 -6.00 13.72
CA GLU A 48 8.79 -6.28 12.34
C GLU A 48 7.73 -5.84 11.32
N ALA A 49 6.48 -6.23 11.53
CA ALA A 49 5.37 -5.85 10.66
C ALA A 49 5.11 -4.33 10.67
N ALA A 50 5.29 -3.64 11.79
CA ALA A 50 5.23 -2.18 11.85
C ALA A 50 6.35 -1.53 11.02
N GLU A 51 7.58 -2.03 11.12
CA GLU A 51 8.71 -1.54 10.34
C GLU A 51 8.51 -1.78 8.83
N GLU A 52 8.06 -2.96 8.44
CA GLU A 52 7.73 -3.28 7.05
C GLU A 52 6.67 -2.31 6.51
N ARG A 53 5.56 -2.11 7.24
CA ARG A 53 4.52 -1.15 6.84
C ARG A 53 5.04 0.29 6.73
N ARG A 54 5.99 0.70 7.58
CA ARG A 54 6.65 2.02 7.49
C ARG A 54 7.44 2.16 6.20
N LYS A 55 8.29 1.18 5.88
CA LYS A 55 9.07 1.14 4.64
C LYS A 55 8.15 1.20 3.42
N LEU A 56 7.10 0.37 3.40
CA LEU A 56 6.10 0.36 2.33
C LEU A 56 5.42 1.72 2.15
N PHE A 57 5.01 2.36 3.25
CA PHE A 57 4.38 3.67 3.21
C PHE A 57 5.33 4.74 2.65
N GLU A 58 6.59 4.74 3.06
CA GLU A 58 7.60 5.70 2.60
C GLU A 58 7.88 5.54 1.11
N THR A 59 8.15 4.32 0.64
CA THR A 59 8.40 4.02 -0.77
C THR A 59 7.25 4.48 -1.65
N ARG A 60 6.01 4.14 -1.26
CA ARG A 60 4.81 4.55 -2.00
C ARG A 60 4.65 6.07 -1.97
N SER A 61 4.80 6.69 -0.81
CA SER A 61 4.68 8.14 -0.67
C SER A 61 5.68 8.88 -1.56
N GLN A 62 6.93 8.40 -1.65
CA GLN A 62 7.95 8.97 -2.52
C GLN A 62 7.56 8.83 -4.00
N LEU A 63 7.17 7.63 -4.44
CA LEU A 63 6.74 7.40 -5.83
C LEU A 63 5.58 8.33 -6.21
N PHE A 64 4.49 8.29 -5.44
CA PHE A 64 3.28 9.07 -5.75
C PHE A 64 3.48 10.58 -5.60
N THR A 65 4.45 11.00 -4.79
CA THR A 65 4.90 12.40 -4.74
C THR A 65 5.65 12.77 -6.01
N GLY A 66 6.58 11.91 -6.46
CA GLY A 66 7.38 12.11 -7.67
C GLY A 66 6.54 12.22 -8.93
N VAL A 67 5.53 11.36 -9.10
CA VAL A 67 4.59 11.45 -10.25
C VAL A 67 3.56 12.58 -10.11
N GLY A 68 3.57 13.33 -9.02
CA GLY A 68 2.76 14.55 -8.88
C GLY A 68 1.28 14.32 -8.62
N LEU A 69 0.85 13.13 -8.19
CA LEU A 69 -0.58 12.84 -7.94
C LEU A 69 -1.20 13.69 -6.82
N TRP A 70 -0.38 14.30 -5.97
CA TRP A 70 -0.84 15.29 -5.00
C TRP A 70 -1.48 16.51 -5.66
N LYS A 71 -1.16 16.84 -6.92
CA LYS A 71 -1.74 17.97 -7.66
C LYS A 71 -3.23 17.76 -7.97
N VAL A 72 -3.61 16.52 -8.26
CA VAL A 72 -5.00 16.11 -8.59
C VAL A 72 -5.73 15.48 -7.42
N CYS A 73 -5.08 15.35 -6.26
CA CYS A 73 -5.67 14.74 -5.08
C CYS A 73 -6.73 15.65 -4.44
N GLU A 74 -7.88 15.09 -4.10
CA GLU A 74 -8.96 15.80 -3.39
C GLU A 74 -8.61 16.13 -1.94
N HIS A 75 -7.67 15.39 -1.33
CA HIS A 75 -7.23 15.62 0.04
C HIS A 75 -6.41 16.91 0.16
N LYS A 76 -6.96 17.89 0.89
CA LYS A 76 -6.33 19.19 1.17
C LYS A 76 -4.93 19.05 1.78
N VAL A 77 -4.70 18.03 2.61
CA VAL A 77 -3.40 17.77 3.25
C VAL A 77 -2.33 17.41 2.22
N CYS A 78 -2.65 16.51 1.26
CA CYS A 78 -1.71 16.12 0.21
C CYS A 78 -1.34 17.30 -0.69
N ARG A 79 -2.35 18.12 -1.08
CA ARG A 79 -2.11 19.34 -1.87
C ARG A 79 -1.23 20.35 -1.14
N ARG A 80 -1.54 20.64 0.12
CA ARG A 80 -0.79 21.61 0.94
C ARG A 80 0.67 21.19 1.12
N ASN A 81 0.89 19.92 1.42
CA ASN A 81 2.24 19.39 1.68
C ASN A 81 3.02 19.04 0.42
N ARG A 82 2.40 19.19 -0.78
CA ARG A 82 2.97 18.80 -2.07
C ARG A 82 3.53 17.38 -2.07
N ALA A 83 2.87 16.49 -1.33
CA ALA A 83 3.33 15.14 -1.08
C ALA A 83 2.13 14.22 -0.86
N CYS A 84 2.23 12.99 -1.35
CA CYS A 84 1.25 11.97 -1.03
C CYS A 84 1.43 11.53 0.42
N ARG A 85 0.34 11.57 1.20
CA ARG A 85 0.35 11.16 2.61
C ARG A 85 -0.71 10.11 2.91
N GLY A 86 -1.69 9.90 2.03
CA GLY A 86 -2.82 8.99 2.24
C GLY A 86 -2.46 7.52 2.10
N ASP A 87 -3.41 6.64 2.40
CA ASP A 87 -3.37 5.26 1.90
C ASP A 87 -3.40 5.31 0.37
N THR A 88 -2.27 4.99 -0.26
CA THR A 88 -2.09 5.10 -1.70
C THR A 88 -2.89 4.05 -2.46
N ASN A 89 -3.15 2.88 -1.85
CA ASN A 89 -4.01 1.86 -2.45
C ASN A 89 -5.46 2.35 -2.47
N GLU A 90 -5.93 2.90 -1.36
CA GLU A 90 -7.25 3.52 -1.32
C GLU A 90 -7.34 4.69 -2.31
N CYS A 91 -6.32 5.56 -2.36
CA CYS A 91 -6.28 6.68 -3.29
C CYS A 91 -6.35 6.22 -4.74
N MET A 92 -5.57 5.21 -5.14
CA MET A 92 -5.61 4.63 -6.49
C MET A 92 -7.00 4.09 -6.83
N MET A 93 -7.65 3.36 -5.92
CA MET A 93 -8.93 2.71 -6.19
C MET A 93 -10.13 3.67 -6.19
N LYS A 94 -10.13 4.66 -5.29
CA LYS A 94 -11.29 5.52 -5.06
C LYS A 94 -11.12 6.93 -5.64
N ARG A 95 -9.97 7.56 -5.40
CA ARG A 95 -9.79 9.01 -5.64
C ARG A 95 -9.19 9.29 -7.02
N TRP A 96 -8.11 8.59 -7.36
CA TRP A 96 -7.37 8.84 -8.59
C TRP A 96 -7.97 8.13 -9.80
N ARG A 97 -8.86 7.15 -9.61
CA ARG A 97 -9.48 6.39 -10.70
C ARG A 97 -10.07 7.24 -11.85
N ARG A 98 -10.49 8.48 -11.57
CA ARG A 98 -11.02 9.41 -12.59
C ARG A 98 -9.95 10.23 -13.31
N TYR A 99 -8.72 10.25 -12.81
CA TYR A 99 -7.61 11.10 -13.26
C TYR A 99 -6.45 10.32 -13.89
N ILE A 100 -6.33 9.02 -13.59
CA ILE A 100 -5.32 8.14 -14.17
C ILE A 100 -6.01 7.02 -14.95
N SER A 101 -5.44 6.66 -16.08
CA SER A 101 -5.95 5.56 -16.90
C SER A 101 -5.81 4.22 -16.15
N ASP A 102 -6.56 3.21 -16.57
CA ASP A 102 -6.40 1.86 -15.99
C ASP A 102 -5.01 1.28 -16.28
N GLU A 103 -4.40 1.66 -17.40
CA GLU A 103 -3.03 1.32 -17.76
C GLU A 103 -2.01 1.94 -16.79
N ASP A 104 -2.10 3.25 -16.54
CA ASP A 104 -1.25 3.94 -15.55
C ASP A 104 -1.43 3.37 -14.14
N ARG A 105 -2.65 2.94 -13.78
CA ARG A 105 -2.91 2.29 -12.50
C ARG A 105 -2.18 0.96 -12.39
N ILE A 106 -2.23 0.14 -13.44
CA ILE A 106 -1.52 -1.14 -13.49
C ILE A 106 -0.01 -0.89 -13.42
N TYR A 107 0.47 0.08 -14.20
CA TYR A 107 1.88 0.48 -14.21
C TYR A 107 2.37 0.93 -12.83
N LEU A 108 1.69 1.90 -12.20
CA LEU A 108 2.05 2.40 -10.88
C LEU A 108 1.97 1.31 -9.80
N ALA A 109 1.02 0.39 -9.91
CA ALA A 109 0.92 -0.76 -9.01
C ALA A 109 2.12 -1.71 -9.17
N LYS A 110 2.60 -1.94 -10.40
CA LYS A 110 3.80 -2.74 -10.68
C LYS A 110 5.07 -2.09 -10.16
N VAL A 111 5.27 -0.80 -10.44
CA VAL A 111 6.42 -0.05 -9.91
C VAL A 111 6.42 -0.09 -8.39
N CYS A 112 5.26 0.09 -7.75
CA CYS A 112 5.12 -0.09 -6.31
C CYS A 112 5.52 -1.51 -5.88
N HIS A 113 5.03 -2.55 -6.56
CA HIS A 113 5.31 -3.94 -6.23
C HIS A 113 6.81 -4.25 -6.25
N PHE A 114 7.49 -3.91 -7.36
CA PHE A 114 8.93 -4.13 -7.53
C PHE A 114 9.76 -3.35 -6.52
N ALA A 115 9.45 -2.07 -6.30
CA ALA A 115 10.19 -1.25 -5.34
C ALA A 115 9.97 -1.68 -3.88
N ALA A 116 8.76 -2.14 -3.55
CA ALA A 116 8.36 -2.48 -2.19
C ALA A 116 8.77 -3.90 -1.76
N HIS A 117 8.58 -4.88 -2.65
CA HIS A 117 8.69 -6.30 -2.31
C HIS A 117 9.98 -6.94 -2.83
N GLU A 118 10.51 -6.46 -3.95
CA GLU A 118 11.74 -7.02 -4.54
C GLU A 118 12.99 -6.22 -4.15
N GLY A 119 12.83 -5.18 -3.33
CA GLY A 119 13.94 -4.34 -2.86
C GLY A 119 14.63 -3.56 -3.97
N MET A 120 13.99 -3.42 -5.14
CA MET A 120 14.54 -2.69 -6.28
C MET A 120 14.61 -1.19 -5.99
N THR A 121 15.64 -0.55 -6.53
CA THR A 121 15.64 0.91 -6.64
C THR A 121 14.49 1.37 -7.53
N MET A 122 14.07 2.64 -7.40
CA MET A 122 12.95 3.15 -8.21
C MET A 122 13.23 3.04 -9.72
N ALA A 123 14.46 3.27 -10.15
CA ALA A 123 14.86 3.13 -11.55
C ALA A 123 14.75 1.68 -12.04
N GLN A 124 15.17 0.71 -11.21
CA GLN A 124 15.02 -0.72 -11.53
C GLN A 124 13.55 -1.15 -11.54
N ALA A 125 12.75 -0.67 -10.59
CA ALA A 125 11.32 -0.97 -10.52
C ALA A 125 10.55 -0.42 -11.73
N ILE A 126 10.92 0.77 -12.21
CA ILE A 126 10.39 1.36 -13.45
C ILE A 126 10.75 0.48 -14.65
N ALA A 127 12.03 0.15 -14.81
CA ALA A 127 12.49 -0.69 -15.92
C ALA A 127 11.83 -2.09 -15.92
N ALA A 128 11.66 -2.69 -14.75
CA ALA A 128 10.98 -3.97 -14.59
C ALA A 128 9.48 -3.88 -14.94
N ALA A 129 8.80 -2.80 -14.55
CA ALA A 129 7.41 -2.56 -14.90
C ALA A 129 7.21 -2.37 -16.41
N ASP A 130 8.10 -1.61 -17.06
CA ASP A 130 8.09 -1.44 -18.52
C ASP A 130 8.29 -2.78 -19.24
N ALA A 131 9.25 -3.60 -18.77
CA ALA A 131 9.54 -4.90 -19.35
C ALA A 131 8.35 -5.88 -19.23
N ASP A 132 7.72 -5.95 -18.06
CA ASP A 132 6.56 -6.82 -17.83
C ASP A 132 5.35 -6.40 -18.68
N LEU A 133 5.07 -5.09 -18.80
CA LEU A 133 3.97 -4.62 -19.65
C LEU A 133 4.21 -4.98 -21.12
N LYS A 134 5.43 -4.80 -21.61
CA LYS A 134 5.80 -5.16 -22.97
C LYS A 134 5.64 -6.67 -23.22
N GLU A 135 6.08 -7.51 -22.29
CA GLU A 135 5.91 -8.97 -22.40
C GLU A 135 4.43 -9.35 -22.48
N ARG A 136 3.57 -8.73 -21.67
CA ARG A 136 2.11 -8.98 -21.71
C ARG A 136 1.49 -8.58 -23.04
N GLU A 137 1.90 -7.46 -23.61
CA GLU A 137 1.45 -7.02 -24.93
C GLU A 137 1.84 -8.02 -26.03
N GLU A 138 3.06 -8.54 -25.97
CA GLU A 138 3.56 -9.56 -26.90
C GLU A 138 2.78 -10.87 -26.77
N ILE A 139 2.50 -11.32 -25.54
CA ILE A 139 1.65 -12.50 -25.27
C ILE A 139 0.25 -12.27 -25.83
N ALA A 140 -0.39 -11.13 -25.52
CA ALA A 140 -1.73 -10.81 -26.00
C ALA A 140 -1.78 -10.70 -27.54
N ALA A 141 -0.74 -10.15 -28.17
CA ALA A 141 -0.61 -10.12 -29.63
C ALA A 141 -0.48 -11.53 -30.23
N ARG A 142 0.24 -12.44 -29.57
CA ARG A 142 0.38 -13.84 -29.99
C ARG A 142 -0.93 -14.60 -29.87
N SER A 143 -1.65 -14.45 -28.75
CA SER A 143 -2.95 -15.10 -28.53
C SER A 143 -4.01 -14.64 -29.53
N ARG A 144 -3.98 -13.38 -29.96
CA ARG A 144 -4.88 -12.88 -31.02
C ARG A 144 -4.61 -13.45 -32.41
N ARG A 145 -3.44 -14.07 -32.64
CA ARG A 145 -3.04 -14.65 -33.93
C ARG A 145 -3.25 -16.16 -34.00
N GLN A 146 -3.62 -16.82 -32.91
CA GLN A 146 -3.98 -18.24 -32.88
C GLN A 146 -5.52 -18.35 -32.85
N PRO A 147 -6.18 -18.64 -33.98
CA PRO A 147 -7.62 -18.92 -34.03
C PRO A 147 -7.98 -20.26 -33.37
#